data_AF-A0A7X4CJ46-F1
#
_entry.id   AF-A0A7X4CJ46-F1
#
_cell.length_a   1.000
_cell.length_b   1.000
_cell.length_c   1.000
_cell.angle_alpha   90.00
_cell.angle_beta   90.00
_cell.angle_gamma   90.00
#
_symmetry.space_group_name_H-M   'P 1'
#
loop_
_entity.id
_entity.type
_entity.pdbx_description
1 polymer ?
#
loop_
_entity_poly.entity_id
_entity_poly.type
_entity_poly.pdbx_seq_one_letter_code
_entity_poly.pdbx_strand_id
1 'polypeptide(L)' 'MAEEPQQDPWRARSALDSPIPTSTESAMAITFIHPEFEGRLNGQAVRGPLLIARHVDAEFRMESEEAS' A
#
# COMPACT_ATOMS: atom_id res chain seq x y z
N MET A 1 -6.51 -5.96 24.37
CA MET A 1 -6.67 -5.09 23.19
C MET A 1 -8.11 -5.23 22.78
N ALA A 2 -8.97 -4.27 23.15
CA ALA A 2 -10.39 -4.31 22.83
C ALA A 2 -10.63 -3.46 21.58
N GLU A 3 -11.57 -3.89 20.74
CA GLU A 3 -12.07 -3.08 19.63
C GLU A 3 -12.67 -1.79 20.21
N GLU A 4 -12.06 -0.66 19.87
CA GLU A 4 -12.57 0.66 20.26
C GLU A 4 -13.34 1.26 19.08
N PRO A 5 -14.40 2.04 19.32
CA PRO A 5 -15.12 2.71 18.25
C PRO A 5 -14.18 3.67 17.51
N GLN A 6 -13.87 3.36 16.25
CA GLN A 6 -13.16 4.24 15.33
C GLN A 6 -14.09 4.61 14.17
N GLN A 7 -13.88 5.79 13.58
CA GLN A 7 -14.62 6.23 12.39
C GLN A 7 -14.41 5.29 11.20
N ASP A 8 -13.24 4.65 11.12
CA ASP A 8 -12.98 3.59 10.15
C ASP A 8 -13.20 2.21 10.82
N PRO A 9 -14.28 1.49 10.47
CA PRO A 9 -14.62 0.22 11.09
C PRO A 9 -13.60 -0.89 10.80
N TRP A 10 -12.76 -0.75 9.76
CA TRP A 10 -11.69 -1.69 9.47
C TRP A 10 -10.53 -1.51 10.44
N ARG A 11 -10.22 -0.26 10.78
CA ARG A 11 -9.14 0.09 11.72
C ARG A 11 -9.48 -0.16 13.18
N ALA A 12 -10.76 -0.32 13.50
CA ALA A 12 -11.23 -0.70 14.83
C ALA A 12 -10.86 -2.15 15.20
N ARG A 13 -10.51 -2.98 14.20
CA ARG A 13 -10.22 -4.41 14.39
C ARG A 13 -8.79 -4.63 14.90
N SER A 14 -8.59 -5.74 15.59
CA SER A 14 -7.26 -6.22 15.98
C SER A 14 -6.46 -6.69 14.76
N ALA A 15 -5.32 -6.05 14.52
CA ALA A 15 -4.37 -6.47 13.47
C ALA A 15 -3.61 -7.77 13.82
N LEU A 16 -3.76 -8.28 15.05
CA LEU A 16 -3.21 -9.57 15.47
C LEU A 16 -4.04 -10.74 14.91
N ASP A 17 -5.35 -10.53 14.79
CA ASP A 17 -6.29 -11.60 14.43
C ASP A 17 -6.66 -11.56 12.95
N SER A 18 -6.55 -10.40 12.30
CA SER A 18 -6.87 -10.25 10.88
C SER A 18 -6.03 -9.16 10.19
N PRO A 19 -5.67 -9.35 8.91
CA PRO A 19 -5.09 -8.29 8.11
C PRO A 19 -6.09 -7.15 7.91
N ILE A 20 -5.65 -5.91 8.07
CA ILE A 20 -6.52 -4.72 7.98
C ILE A 20 -6.19 -3.95 6.69
N PRO A 21 -7.08 -3.90 5.70
CA PRO A 21 -6.93 -3.06 4.53
C PRO A 21 -6.89 -1.57 4.91
N THR A 22 -6.02 -0.81 4.27
CA THR A 22 -5.88 0.63 4.46
C THR A 22 -5.46 1.32 3.17
N SER A 23 -5.74 2.62 3.07
CA SER A 23 -5.15 3.47 2.05
C SER A 23 -3.64 3.62 2.23
N THR A 24 -2.95 3.88 1.12
CA THR A 24 -1.54 4.26 1.06
C THR A 24 -1.36 5.39 0.07
N GLU A 25 -0.50 6.35 0.42
CA GLU A 25 -0.14 7.49 -0.43
C GLU A 25 1.14 7.21 -1.24
N SER A 26 1.67 5.97 -1.22
CA SER A 26 2.94 5.64 -1.88
C SER A 26 2.92 5.88 -3.39
N ALA A 27 1.82 5.54 -4.08
CA ALA A 27 1.72 5.76 -5.53
C ALA A 27 1.78 7.26 -5.87
N MET A 28 1.04 8.10 -5.14
CA MET A 28 1.08 9.56 -5.29
C MET A 28 2.44 10.14 -4.93
N ALA A 29 3.08 9.62 -3.88
CA ALA A 29 4.42 10.04 -3.49
C ALA A 29 5.46 9.76 -4.58
N ILE A 30 5.33 8.65 -5.31
CA ILE A 30 6.22 8.32 -6.43
C ILE A 30 6.00 9.32 -7.58
N THR A 31 4.76 9.72 -7.89
CA THR A 31 4.50 10.66 -9.00
C THR A 31 5.03 12.07 -8.72
N PHE A 32 5.14 12.48 -7.45
CA PHE A 32 5.83 13.74 -7.11
C PHE A 32 7.33 13.73 -7.42
N ILE A 33 7.98 12.56 -7.40
CA ILE A 33 9.41 12.39 -7.70
C ILE A 33 9.60 12.10 -9.21
N HIS A 34 8.69 11.31 -9.78
CA HIS A 34 8.69 10.82 -11.15
C HIS A 34 7.34 11.12 -11.82
N PRO A 35 7.14 12.35 -12.34
CA PRO A 35 5.87 12.78 -12.90
C PRO A 35 5.43 11.96 -14.13
N GLU A 36 6.35 11.26 -14.80
CA GLU A 36 6.08 10.34 -15.91
C GLU A 36 5.19 9.14 -15.53
N PHE A 37 4.98 8.89 -14.23
CA PHE A 37 4.13 7.84 -13.70
C PHE A 37 2.73 8.30 -13.29
N GLU A 38 2.38 9.57 -13.50
CA GLU A 38 1.06 10.11 -13.17
C GLU A 38 -0.06 9.32 -13.87
N GLY A 39 -1.04 8.85 -13.09
CA GLY A 39 -2.13 8.00 -13.58
C GLY A 39 -1.73 6.57 -14.01
N ARG A 40 -0.45 6.18 -13.85
CA ARG A 40 0.08 4.85 -14.23
C ARG A 40 0.28 3.92 -13.05
N LEU A 41 0.44 4.45 -11.84
CA LEU A 41 0.64 3.68 -10.63
C LEU A 41 -0.58 3.75 -9.72
N ASN A 42 -0.94 2.61 -9.13
CA ASN A 42 -1.94 2.50 -8.08
C ASN A 42 -1.31 1.82 -6.86
N GLY A 43 -1.94 1.97 -5.70
CA GLY A 43 -1.43 1.41 -4.46
C GLY A 43 -2.55 0.94 -3.54
N GLN A 44 -2.30 -0.19 -2.87
CA GLN A 44 -3.08 -0.66 -1.74
C GLN A 44 -2.12 -1.02 -0.60
N ALA A 45 -2.60 -0.94 0.64
CA ALA A 45 -1.80 -1.34 1.78
C ALA A 45 -2.63 -2.18 2.76
N VAL A 46 -1.92 -3.05 3.47
CA VAL A 46 -2.48 -3.91 4.49
C VAL A 46 -1.62 -3.81 5.73
N ARG A 47 -2.24 -3.69 6.90
CA ARG A 47 -1.55 -3.82 8.19
C ARG A 47 -1.64 -5.26 8.68
N GLY A 48 -0.52 -5.79 9.12
CA GLY A 48 -0.41 -7.13 9.72
C GLY A 48 0.31 -7.09 11.07
N PRO A 49 0.56 -8.26 11.69
CA PRO A 49 1.03 -8.38 13.06
C PRO A 49 2.55 -8.18 13.20
N LEU A 50 3.06 -7.01 12.79
CA LEU A 50 4.48 -6.65 12.92
C LEU A 50 4.62 -5.31 13.65
N LEU A 51 5.57 -5.23 14.58
CA LEU A 51 5.73 -4.08 15.48
C LEU A 51 6.18 -2.80 14.75
N ILE A 52 7.13 -2.90 13.82
CA ILE A 52 7.71 -1.74 13.10
C ILE A 52 8.12 -2.03 11.65
N ALA A 53 7.78 -3.20 11.10
CA ALA A 53 8.19 -3.56 9.74
C ALA A 53 7.18 -3.08 8.69
N ARG A 54 7.70 -2.64 7.54
CA ARG A 54 6.91 -2.35 6.33
C ARG A 54 7.55 -3.06 5.16
N HIS A 55 6.72 -3.59 4.28
CA HIS A 55 7.16 -4.22 3.04
C HIS A 55 6.35 -3.63 1.89
N VAL A 56 7.01 -3.43 0.76
CA VAL A 56 6.39 -2.95 -0.48
C VAL A 56 6.62 -4.02 -1.52
N ASP A 57 5.53 -4.54 -2.05
CA ASP A 57 5.53 -5.40 -3.22
C ASP A 57 5.04 -4.57 -4.42
N ALA A 58 5.77 -4.64 -5.52
CA ALA A 58 5.54 -3.78 -6.68
C ALA A 58 5.70 -4.57 -7.97
N GLU A 59 4.67 -4.51 -8.81
CA GLU A 59 4.63 -5.13 -10.12
C GLU A 59 4.74 -4.06 -11.20
N PHE A 60 5.68 -4.25 -12.13
CA PHE A 60 5.87 -3.34 -13.26
C PHE A 60 5.82 -4.11 -14.57
N ARG A 61 5.07 -3.58 -15.53
CA ARG A 61 5.11 -4.06 -16.91
C ARG A 61 6.18 -3.27 -17.65
N MET A 62 7.27 -3.95 -18.01
CA MET A 62 8.36 -3.36 -18.78
C MET A 62 8.14 -3.60 -20.27
N GLU A 63 8.53 -2.63 -21.09
CA GLU A 63 8.72 -2.85 -22.51
C GLU A 63 10.04 -3.61 -22.70
N SER A 64 10.05 -4.63 -23.54
CA SER A 64 11.30 -5.28 -23.92
C SER A 64 12.10 -4.31 -24.78
N GLU A 65 13.40 -4.17 -24.51
CA GLU A 65 14.30 -3.58 -25.50
C GLU A 65 14.19 -4.44 -26.77
N GLU A 66 13.66 -3.86 -27.86
CA GLU A 66 13.81 -4.46 -29.18
C GLU A 66 15.31 -4.67 -29.40
N ALA A 67 15.73 -5.94 -29.42
CA ALA A 67 17.04 -6.31 -29.89
C ALA A 67 17.12 -5.89 -31.36
N SER A 68 17.69 -4.71 -31.59
CA SER A 68 18.06 -4.22 -32.92
C SER A 68 19.05 -5.16 -33.61
#